data_AF-A0A651I540-F1
#
_entry.id   AF-A0A651I540-F1
#
_cell.length_a   1.000
_cell.length_b   1.000
_cell.length_c   1.000
_cell.angle_alpha   90.00
_cell.angle_beta   90.00
_cell.angle_gamma   90.00
#
_symmetry.space_group_name_H-M   'P 1'
#
loop_
_entity.id
_entity.type
_entity.pdbx_description
1 polymer ?
#
loop_
_entity_poly.entity_id
_entity_poly.type
_entity_poly.pdbx_seq_one_letter_code
_entity_poly.pdbx_strand_id
1 'polypeptide(L)'
;MVALSAGAASAQMMAIDFEHAANGLFSPNNWNVLVGSERTVPNMIDENGAPTGKAFTMNLGTSFAGPVTPSTIPQHTQPLDGIDDYYYGTGMLTAAIRGLTPGESYNVWVFGLRAFNMNNRVEIQGGGAPVIFEQVTTSGILYVNGEIGDSSRTLDSYAVTQTADASGFITIVMDDSAGTSVGWTIGGLAIAPGGPVCIPDLNGDGVVDADDFFLFL
;
A
#
# COMPACT_ATOMS: atom_id res chain seq x y z
N MET A 1 33.22 24.09 -14.31
CA MET A 1 31.81 24.41 -14.02
C MET A 1 31.17 23.07 -13.67
N VAL A 2 30.90 22.81 -12.39
CA VAL A 2 30.35 21.52 -11.92
C VAL A 2 28.85 21.67 -11.93
N ALA A 3 28.16 20.95 -12.82
CA ALA A 3 26.70 20.88 -12.79
C ALA A 3 26.30 20.03 -11.58
N LEU A 4 25.70 20.67 -10.58
CA LEU A 4 24.98 19.96 -9.54
C LEU A 4 23.71 19.42 -10.20
N SER A 5 23.66 18.12 -10.46
CA SER A 5 22.39 17.46 -10.77
C SER A 5 21.54 17.55 -9.51
N ALA A 6 20.48 18.35 -9.55
CA ALA A 6 19.42 18.27 -8.55
C ALA A 6 18.87 16.85 -8.65
N GLY A 7 19.19 16.00 -7.67
CA GLY A 7 18.53 14.70 -7.55
C GLY A 7 17.04 14.99 -7.48
N ALA A 8 16.29 14.54 -8.48
CA ALA A 8 14.85 14.56 -8.41
C ALA A 8 14.48 13.86 -7.11
N ALA A 9 13.78 14.56 -6.21
CA ALA A 9 13.28 13.94 -5.00
C ALA A 9 12.43 12.75 -5.44
N SER A 10 12.92 11.53 -5.18
CA SER A 10 12.13 10.31 -5.37
C SER A 10 10.80 10.58 -4.70
N ALA A 11 9.72 10.39 -5.44
CA ALA A 11 8.41 10.66 -4.90
C ALA A 11 8.15 9.60 -3.81
N GLN A 12 7.87 10.07 -2.60
CA GLN A 12 8.00 9.26 -1.39
C GLN A 12 6.73 8.50 -1.05
N MET A 13 6.91 7.32 -0.45
CA MET A 13 5.83 6.47 0.03
C MET A 13 5.08 7.17 1.17
N MET A 14 3.76 7.01 1.20
CA MET A 14 2.94 7.28 2.37
C MET A 14 2.30 5.98 2.83
N ALA A 15 2.10 5.85 4.13
CA ALA A 15 1.51 4.64 4.67
C ALA A 15 0.64 4.91 5.90
N ILE A 16 -0.29 4.01 6.14
CA ILE A 16 -1.17 3.92 7.29
C ILE A 16 -0.86 2.64 8.04
N ASP A 17 -0.66 2.77 9.34
CA ASP A 17 -0.63 1.67 10.29
C ASP A 17 -1.91 1.62 11.12
N PHE A 18 -2.39 0.41 11.43
CA PHE A 18 -3.65 0.18 12.13
C PHE A 18 -3.42 -0.35 13.54
N GLU A 19 -3.36 0.56 14.50
CA GLU A 19 -2.93 0.28 15.86
C GLU A 19 -4.08 -0.07 16.83
N HIS A 20 -3.77 -0.95 17.78
CA HIS A 20 -4.59 -1.27 18.93
C HIS A 20 -4.15 -0.45 20.15
N ALA A 21 -5.09 0.30 20.72
CA ALA A 21 -4.88 1.40 21.67
C ALA A 21 -4.16 1.08 23.01
N ALA A 22 -3.67 -0.15 23.22
CA ALA A 22 -3.15 -0.61 24.51
C ALA A 22 -1.63 -0.83 24.58
N ASN A 23 -0.93 -0.97 23.44
CA ASN A 23 0.45 -1.51 23.43
C ASN A 23 1.53 -0.53 22.98
N GLY A 24 1.40 0.76 23.30
CA GLY A 24 2.51 1.70 23.10
C GLY A 24 2.95 1.83 21.64
N LEU A 25 2.01 2.16 20.74
CA LEU A 25 2.23 2.70 19.38
C LEU A 25 3.59 2.34 18.78
N PHE A 26 3.71 1.12 18.24
CA PHE A 26 4.94 0.65 17.65
C PHE A 26 4.99 0.86 16.14
N SER A 27 4.32 1.87 15.59
CA SER A 27 4.26 2.02 14.14
C SER A 27 5.61 2.26 13.47
N PRO A 28 5.79 1.81 12.20
CA PRO A 28 6.98 2.13 11.42
C PRO A 28 7.23 3.64 11.37
N ASN A 29 8.51 4.03 11.34
CA ASN A 29 8.88 5.45 11.33
C ASN A 29 8.20 6.20 10.18
N ASN A 30 7.62 7.37 10.51
CA ASN A 30 6.92 8.24 9.58
C ASN A 30 5.70 7.61 8.88
N TRP A 31 5.15 6.53 9.44
CA TRP A 31 3.83 6.06 9.05
C TRP A 31 2.75 6.85 9.78
N ASN A 32 1.62 7.05 9.11
CA ASN A 32 0.47 7.67 9.73
C ASN A 32 -0.26 6.59 10.53
N VAL A 33 -0.72 6.93 11.73
CA VAL A 33 -1.34 5.97 12.62
C VAL A 33 -2.84 6.19 12.67
N LEU A 34 -3.61 5.10 12.57
CA LEU A 34 -5.04 5.11 12.90
C LEU A 34 -5.29 4.26 14.14
N VAL A 35 -5.86 4.88 15.18
CA VAL A 35 -6.19 4.22 16.44
C VAL A 35 -7.70 4.25 16.68
N GLY A 36 -8.25 3.14 17.16
CA GLY A 36 -9.61 3.06 17.68
C GLY A 36 -10.70 3.40 16.65
N SER A 37 -11.40 4.52 16.85
CA SER A 37 -12.54 4.94 16.02
C SER A 37 -12.17 5.95 14.92
N GLU A 38 -10.88 6.27 14.73
CA GLU A 38 -10.45 7.21 13.70
C GLU A 38 -10.61 6.65 12.29
N ARG A 39 -11.14 7.46 11.38
CA ARG A 39 -11.50 7.01 10.02
C ARG A 39 -10.89 7.81 8.90
N THR A 40 -10.19 8.86 9.26
CA THR A 40 -9.64 9.79 8.30
C THR A 40 -8.29 10.25 8.82
N VAL A 41 -7.29 10.21 7.94
CA VAL A 41 -6.02 10.90 8.15
C VAL A 41 -6.00 12.06 7.15
N PRO A 42 -6.30 13.30 7.58
CA PRO A 42 -6.15 14.45 6.70
C PRO A 42 -4.66 14.76 6.55
N ASN A 43 -4.21 15.05 5.33
CA ASN A 43 -2.84 15.47 5.06
C ASN A 43 -1.78 14.47 5.57
N MET A 44 -1.80 13.27 5.00
CA MET A 44 -0.83 12.21 5.29
C MET A 44 0.61 12.72 5.17
N ILE A 45 1.49 12.21 6.04
CA ILE A 45 2.93 12.36 5.90
C ILE A 45 3.51 11.26 5.00
N ASP A 46 4.62 11.56 4.34
CA ASP A 46 5.46 10.59 3.64
C ASP A 46 6.51 9.95 4.55
N GLU A 47 7.29 9.02 4.01
CA GLU A 47 8.31 8.24 4.73
C GLU A 47 9.48 9.09 5.29
N ASN A 48 9.58 10.38 4.94
CA ASN A 48 10.51 11.33 5.56
C ASN A 48 9.83 12.29 6.54
N GLY A 49 8.52 12.11 6.79
CA GLY A 49 7.73 12.91 7.70
C GLY A 49 7.22 14.22 7.09
N ALA A 50 7.35 14.43 5.78
CA ALA A 50 6.86 15.64 5.14
C ALA A 50 5.36 15.53 4.81
N PRO A 51 4.56 16.60 5.03
CA PRO A 51 3.14 16.60 4.69
C PRO A 51 2.94 16.58 3.17
N THR A 52 2.00 15.76 2.70
CA THR A 52 1.82 15.50 1.25
C THR A 52 0.60 16.18 0.63
N GLY A 53 -0.32 16.71 1.43
CA GLY A 53 -1.63 17.19 1.00
C GLY A 53 -2.63 16.08 0.63
N LYS A 54 -2.22 14.81 0.72
CA LYS A 54 -3.06 13.65 0.40
C LYS A 54 -3.82 13.19 1.64
N ALA A 55 -4.95 12.52 1.45
CA ALA A 55 -5.80 12.11 2.57
C ALA A 55 -6.20 10.64 2.45
N PHE A 56 -6.33 9.99 3.59
CA PHE A 56 -6.85 8.63 3.70
C PHE A 56 -8.22 8.65 4.37
N THR A 57 -9.14 7.81 3.90
CA THR A 57 -10.44 7.54 4.56
C THR A 57 -10.74 6.05 4.54
N MET A 58 -11.36 5.50 5.60
CA MET A 58 -11.89 4.14 5.62
C MET A 58 -13.18 4.02 6.44
N ASN A 59 -13.98 2.97 6.24
CA ASN A 59 -15.05 2.61 7.16
C ASN A 59 -14.55 1.85 8.42
N LEU A 60 -15.38 1.82 9.48
CA LEU A 60 -14.99 1.31 10.80
C LEU A 60 -14.86 -0.22 10.89
N GLY A 61 -13.76 -0.66 11.50
CA GLY A 61 -13.59 -1.98 12.10
C GLY A 61 -13.27 -1.89 13.60
N THR A 62 -12.99 -3.03 14.21
CA THR A 62 -12.46 -3.20 15.57
C THR A 62 -10.98 -3.55 15.47
N SER A 63 -10.14 -2.89 16.25
CA SER A 63 -8.71 -3.17 16.29
C SER A 63 -8.37 -4.28 17.28
N PHE A 64 -7.35 -5.07 16.96
CA PHE A 64 -6.83 -6.15 17.76
C PHE A 64 -5.31 -6.18 17.67
N ALA A 65 -4.67 -6.67 18.73
CA ALA A 65 -3.26 -6.95 18.69
C ALA A 65 -2.95 -8.22 17.90
N GLY A 66 -1.86 -8.24 17.14
CA GLY A 66 -1.52 -9.37 16.27
C GLY A 66 -0.02 -9.53 16.04
N PRO A 67 0.72 -10.26 16.90
CA PRO A 67 2.18 -10.34 16.77
C PRO A 67 2.59 -10.81 15.37
N VAL A 68 3.52 -10.10 14.74
CA VAL A 68 4.02 -10.42 13.41
C VAL A 68 5.24 -11.33 13.48
N THR A 69 5.30 -12.33 12.60
CA THR A 69 6.44 -13.24 12.48
C THR A 69 7.58 -12.52 11.76
N PRO A 70 8.78 -12.37 12.36
CA PRO A 70 9.84 -11.56 11.76
C PRO A 70 10.29 -11.99 10.37
N SER A 71 10.29 -13.30 10.08
CA SER A 71 10.68 -13.81 8.75
C SER A 71 9.72 -13.41 7.63
N THR A 72 8.52 -12.92 7.97
CA THR A 72 7.49 -12.51 7.00
C THR A 72 7.46 -11.00 6.76
N ILE A 73 8.39 -10.24 7.34
CA ILE A 73 8.45 -8.79 7.20
C ILE A 73 9.41 -8.47 6.04
N PRO A 74 8.93 -7.91 4.91
CA PRO A 74 9.81 -7.53 3.80
C PRO A 74 10.84 -6.48 4.19
N GLN A 75 11.95 -6.43 3.45
CA GLN A 75 12.97 -5.40 3.60
C GLN A 75 12.45 -4.07 3.07
N HIS A 76 12.65 -3.01 3.86
CA HIS A 76 12.35 -1.64 3.47
C HIS A 76 13.33 -0.70 4.18
N THR A 77 13.49 0.53 3.67
CA THR A 77 14.44 1.51 4.23
C THR A 77 14.13 1.82 5.70
N GLN A 78 12.86 1.99 6.02
CA GLN A 78 12.38 2.01 7.40
C GLN A 78 11.95 0.59 7.81
N PRO A 79 12.30 0.12 9.02
CA PRO A 79 11.80 -1.14 9.55
C PRO A 79 10.26 -1.20 9.54
N LEU A 80 9.71 -2.36 9.17
CA LEU A 80 8.27 -2.61 9.10
C LEU A 80 7.76 -3.52 10.23
N ASP A 81 8.60 -3.77 11.24
CA ASP A 81 8.28 -4.58 12.42
C ASP A 81 7.22 -3.95 13.32
N GLY A 82 6.91 -2.68 13.07
CA GLY A 82 5.80 -1.96 13.66
C GLY A 82 4.41 -2.29 13.13
N ILE A 83 4.30 -3.02 12.01
CA ILE A 83 2.99 -3.48 11.52
C ILE A 83 2.61 -4.74 12.32
N ASP A 84 2.18 -4.53 13.57
CA ASP A 84 1.98 -5.59 14.57
C ASP A 84 0.55 -5.65 15.14
N ASP A 85 -0.34 -4.83 14.60
CA ASP A 85 -1.74 -4.78 14.95
C ASP A 85 -2.62 -4.84 13.68
N TYR A 86 -3.92 -5.05 13.85
CA TYR A 86 -4.83 -5.12 12.72
C TYR A 86 -6.25 -4.67 13.05
N TYR A 87 -6.96 -4.22 12.02
CA TYR A 87 -8.40 -4.02 12.07
C TYR A 87 -9.14 -5.24 11.52
N TYR A 88 -10.31 -5.48 12.09
CA TYR A 88 -11.26 -6.49 11.63
C TYR A 88 -12.67 -5.89 11.59
N GLY A 89 -13.43 -6.23 10.56
CA GLY A 89 -14.85 -5.88 10.48
C GLY A 89 -15.64 -6.91 9.69
N THR A 90 -16.97 -6.82 9.76
CA THR A 90 -17.89 -7.66 8.97
C THR A 90 -18.44 -6.87 7.79
N GLY A 91 -18.81 -7.56 6.71
CA GLY A 91 -19.29 -6.93 5.48
C GLY A 91 -18.14 -6.47 4.60
N MET A 92 -18.27 -5.31 3.97
CA MET A 92 -17.28 -4.78 3.03
C MET A 92 -16.46 -3.67 3.69
N LEU A 93 -15.13 -3.76 3.61
CA LEU A 93 -14.22 -2.64 3.83
C LEU A 93 -14.20 -1.77 2.58
N THR A 94 -14.16 -0.46 2.78
CA THR A 94 -13.83 0.51 1.74
C THR A 94 -12.87 1.53 2.33
N ALA A 95 -11.64 1.51 1.84
CA ALA A 95 -10.61 2.51 2.09
C ALA A 95 -10.34 3.30 0.82
N ALA A 96 -9.99 4.58 0.94
CA ALA A 96 -9.68 5.43 -0.20
C ALA A 96 -8.56 6.41 0.14
N ILE A 97 -7.62 6.53 -0.78
CA ILE A 97 -6.59 7.57 -0.78
C ILE A 97 -6.98 8.62 -1.81
N ARG A 98 -6.87 9.89 -1.43
CA ARG A 98 -7.36 11.06 -2.19
C ARG A 98 -6.27 12.11 -2.33
N GLY A 99 -6.45 13.01 -3.29
CA GLY A 99 -5.45 14.05 -3.60
C GLY A 99 -4.26 13.47 -4.37
N LEU A 100 -4.44 12.32 -5.01
CA LEU A 100 -3.50 11.79 -5.98
C LEU A 100 -3.57 12.61 -7.26
N THR A 101 -2.49 12.63 -8.02
CA THR A 101 -2.48 13.27 -9.33
C THR A 101 -3.32 12.40 -10.28
N PRO A 102 -4.43 12.90 -10.85
CA PRO A 102 -5.27 12.10 -11.73
C PRO A 102 -4.49 11.53 -12.91
N GLY A 103 -4.69 10.25 -13.23
CA GLY A 103 -4.02 9.58 -14.35
C GLY A 103 -2.58 9.13 -14.09
N GLU A 104 -1.98 9.51 -12.96
CA GLU A 104 -0.66 8.99 -12.57
C GLU A 104 -0.76 7.57 -12.01
N SER A 105 0.26 6.77 -12.28
CA SER A 105 0.41 5.42 -11.71
C SER A 105 0.97 5.49 -10.30
N TYR A 106 0.50 4.59 -9.44
CA TYR A 106 0.92 4.44 -8.06
C TYR A 106 1.17 2.97 -7.75
N ASN A 107 2.24 2.70 -7.01
CA ASN A 107 2.46 1.41 -6.37
C ASN A 107 1.67 1.37 -5.07
N VAL A 108 0.91 0.29 -4.86
CA VAL A 108 0.03 0.10 -3.71
C VAL A 108 0.43 -1.18 -2.99
N TRP A 109 0.41 -1.14 -1.66
CA TRP A 109 0.62 -2.29 -0.80
C TRP A 109 -0.50 -2.38 0.23
N VAL A 110 -1.21 -3.50 0.23
CA VAL A 110 -2.21 -3.84 1.23
C VAL A 110 -1.61 -4.91 2.14
N PHE A 111 -1.49 -4.58 3.43
CA PHE A 111 -0.91 -5.49 4.41
C PHE A 111 -2.02 -6.26 5.12
N GLY A 112 -1.95 -7.58 5.11
CA GLY A 112 -2.82 -8.47 5.88
C GLY A 112 -2.11 -9.00 7.10
N LEU A 113 -2.72 -8.83 8.26
CA LEU A 113 -2.23 -9.40 9.51
C LEU A 113 -3.41 -9.87 10.33
N ARG A 114 -3.28 -11.02 11.00
CA ARG A 114 -4.33 -11.54 11.87
C ARG A 114 -3.83 -12.59 12.85
N ALA A 115 -4.62 -12.87 13.89
CA ALA A 115 -4.40 -13.97 14.82
C ALA A 115 -5.03 -15.34 14.40
N PHE A 116 -5.70 -15.44 13.25
CA PHE A 116 -6.33 -16.67 12.78
C PHE A 116 -6.58 -16.67 11.26
N ASN A 117 -6.91 -17.84 10.70
CA ASN A 117 -7.00 -18.02 9.26
C ASN A 117 -8.26 -17.36 8.67
N MET A 118 -8.09 -16.65 7.56
CA MET A 118 -9.20 -16.09 6.78
C MET A 118 -8.76 -15.78 5.36
N ASN A 119 -9.71 -15.87 4.43
CA ASN A 119 -9.48 -15.41 3.06
C ASN A 119 -10.25 -14.12 2.80
N ASN A 120 -9.54 -13.05 2.47
CA ASN A 120 -10.12 -11.79 2.02
C ASN A 120 -9.94 -11.66 0.51
N ARG A 121 -11.02 -11.33 -0.19
CA ARG A 121 -10.89 -10.81 -1.55
C ARG A 121 -10.54 -9.33 -1.45
N VAL A 122 -9.45 -8.93 -2.08
CA VAL A 122 -9.01 -7.53 -2.17
C VAL A 122 -9.19 -7.05 -3.59
N GLU A 123 -9.76 -5.86 -3.75
CA GLU A 123 -9.93 -5.19 -5.03
C GLU A 123 -9.43 -3.75 -4.94
N ILE A 124 -8.46 -3.40 -5.77
CA ILE A 124 -7.89 -2.06 -5.86
C ILE A 124 -8.39 -1.40 -7.14
N GLN A 125 -9.09 -0.28 -6.99
CA GLN A 125 -9.78 0.45 -8.05
C GLN A 125 -9.16 1.84 -8.25
N GLY A 126 -9.25 2.36 -9.49
CA GLY A 126 -8.79 3.69 -9.87
C GLY A 126 -9.17 4.00 -11.33
N GLY A 127 -8.28 4.64 -12.07
CA GLY A 127 -8.48 5.00 -13.49
C GLY A 127 -8.31 3.87 -14.51
N GLY A 128 -7.81 2.70 -14.09
CA GLY A 128 -7.58 1.51 -14.94
C GLY A 128 -8.44 0.31 -14.57
N ALA A 129 -8.15 -0.85 -15.15
CA ALA A 129 -8.77 -2.11 -14.76
C ALA A 129 -8.46 -2.41 -13.28
N PRO A 130 -9.44 -2.86 -12.47
CA PRO A 130 -9.18 -3.20 -11.07
C PRO A 130 -8.17 -4.34 -10.94
N VAL A 131 -7.28 -4.23 -9.96
CA VAL A 131 -6.41 -5.33 -9.53
C VAL A 131 -7.13 -6.11 -8.44
N ILE A 132 -7.32 -7.42 -8.64
CA ILE A 132 -8.07 -8.29 -7.73
C ILE A 132 -7.18 -9.47 -7.33
N PHE A 133 -7.10 -9.75 -6.04
CA PHE A 133 -6.38 -10.90 -5.50
C PHE A 133 -7.01 -11.40 -4.20
N GLU A 134 -6.61 -12.61 -3.82
CA GLU A 134 -7.00 -13.24 -2.56
C GLU A 134 -5.88 -13.11 -1.54
N GLN A 135 -6.25 -12.84 -0.29
CA GLN A 135 -5.33 -12.75 0.82
C GLN A 135 -5.73 -13.75 1.91
N VAL A 136 -5.20 -14.96 1.77
CA VAL A 136 -5.42 -16.07 2.70
C VAL A 136 -4.53 -15.92 3.91
N THR A 137 -4.91 -15.03 4.83
CA THR A 137 -4.20 -14.77 6.08
C THR A 137 -4.06 -16.01 6.97
N THR A 138 -2.94 -16.12 7.67
CA THR A 138 -2.62 -17.12 8.70
C THR A 138 -2.19 -16.39 9.97
N SER A 139 -2.42 -16.99 11.13
CA SER A 139 -2.07 -16.39 12.43
C SER A 139 -0.60 -15.92 12.49
N GLY A 140 -0.41 -14.63 12.75
CA GLY A 140 0.90 -13.98 12.93
C GLY A 140 1.76 -13.86 11.67
N ILE A 141 1.21 -14.11 10.49
CA ILE A 141 1.93 -13.98 9.21
C ILE A 141 1.52 -12.66 8.56
N LEU A 142 2.51 -11.85 8.18
CA LEU A 142 2.27 -10.64 7.40
C LEU A 142 2.13 -11.02 5.92
N TYR A 143 1.00 -10.65 5.34
CA TYR A 143 0.73 -10.77 3.91
C TYR A 143 0.89 -9.40 3.26
N VAL A 144 1.39 -9.37 2.03
CA VAL A 144 1.47 -8.17 1.20
C VAL A 144 0.88 -8.50 -0.17
N ASN A 145 -0.22 -7.85 -0.52
CA ASN A 145 -0.91 -8.03 -1.80
C ASN A 145 -1.21 -9.49 -2.18
N GLY A 146 -1.65 -10.29 -1.20
CA GLY A 146 -2.03 -11.69 -1.40
C GLY A 146 -0.90 -12.71 -1.25
N GLU A 147 0.36 -12.27 -1.14
CA GLU A 147 1.51 -13.12 -0.90
C GLU A 147 1.96 -13.08 0.57
N ILE A 148 2.57 -14.16 1.06
CA ILE A 148 3.29 -14.12 2.35
C ILE A 148 4.52 -13.24 2.16
N GLY A 149 4.71 -12.26 3.05
CA GLY A 149 5.91 -11.44 3.07
C GLY A 149 7.16 -12.28 3.36
N ASP A 150 8.33 -11.79 2.96
CA ASP A 150 9.59 -12.51 3.07
C ASP A 150 10.70 -11.52 3.39
N SER A 151 11.38 -11.72 4.54
CA SER A 151 12.52 -10.93 4.99
C SER A 151 13.74 -10.94 4.07
N SER A 152 13.75 -11.77 3.02
CA SER A 152 14.76 -11.78 1.96
C SER A 152 14.38 -10.94 0.73
N ARG A 153 13.11 -10.51 0.62
CA ARG A 153 12.58 -9.69 -0.48
C ARG A 153 12.38 -8.25 -0.05
N THR A 154 12.51 -7.31 -0.99
CA THR A 154 12.14 -5.91 -0.75
C THR A 154 10.64 -5.72 -0.79
N LEU A 155 10.11 -4.73 -0.05
CA LEU A 155 8.70 -4.35 -0.10
C LEU A 155 8.26 -4.02 -1.54
N ASP A 156 9.11 -3.34 -2.32
CA ASP A 156 8.84 -2.98 -3.72
C ASP A 156 8.51 -4.19 -4.60
N SER A 157 9.08 -5.36 -4.31
CA SER A 157 8.81 -6.59 -5.07
C SER A 157 7.40 -7.14 -4.91
N TYR A 158 6.61 -6.60 -3.98
CA TYR A 158 5.21 -6.94 -3.75
C TYR A 158 4.24 -5.90 -4.31
N ALA A 159 4.74 -4.77 -4.84
CA ALA A 159 3.89 -3.67 -5.29
C ALA A 159 2.91 -4.11 -6.37
N VAL A 160 1.67 -3.67 -6.25
CA VAL A 160 0.71 -3.69 -7.38
C VAL A 160 0.51 -2.26 -7.86
N THR A 161 0.55 -2.08 -9.18
CA THR A 161 0.41 -0.75 -9.77
C THR A 161 -1.04 -0.47 -10.11
N GLN A 162 -1.54 0.69 -9.69
CA GLN A 162 -2.85 1.20 -10.05
C GLN A 162 -2.75 2.67 -10.48
N THR A 163 -3.49 3.05 -11.52
CA THR A 163 -3.61 4.45 -11.93
C THR A 163 -4.67 5.15 -11.09
N ALA A 164 -4.39 6.35 -10.60
CA ALA A 164 -5.40 7.18 -9.92
C ALA A 164 -6.51 7.60 -10.90
N ASP A 165 -7.75 7.59 -10.44
CA ASP A 165 -8.90 7.96 -11.27
C ASP A 165 -8.90 9.46 -11.66
N ALA A 166 -9.88 9.86 -12.48
CA ALA A 166 -10.02 11.24 -12.93
C ALA A 166 -10.24 12.26 -11.79
N SER A 167 -10.61 11.80 -10.59
CA SER A 167 -10.80 12.62 -9.40
C SER A 167 -9.57 12.61 -8.48
N GLY A 168 -8.52 11.84 -8.80
CA GLY A 168 -7.33 11.69 -7.96
C GLY A 168 -7.52 10.70 -6.81
N PHE A 169 -8.24 9.60 -7.05
CA PHE A 169 -8.51 8.56 -6.05
C PHE A 169 -7.93 7.20 -6.46
N ILE A 170 -7.49 6.46 -5.45
CA ILE A 170 -7.38 5.00 -5.48
C ILE A 170 -8.22 4.46 -4.32
N THR A 171 -9.09 3.48 -4.61
CA THR A 171 -10.00 2.87 -3.64
C THR A 171 -9.61 1.41 -3.45
N ILE A 172 -9.57 0.96 -2.19
CA ILE A 172 -9.31 -0.42 -1.81
C ILE A 172 -10.59 -0.96 -1.17
N VAL A 173 -11.10 -2.03 -1.75
CA VAL A 173 -12.27 -2.75 -1.27
C VAL A 173 -11.80 -4.11 -0.77
N MET A 174 -12.27 -4.52 0.41
CA MET A 174 -12.08 -5.89 0.89
C MET A 174 -13.39 -6.49 1.35
N ASP A 175 -13.60 -7.76 1.00
CA ASP A 175 -14.75 -8.51 1.44
C ASP A 175 -14.38 -9.98 1.70
N ASP A 176 -15.36 -10.75 2.18
CA ASP A 176 -15.24 -12.16 2.51
C ASP A 176 -15.74 -13.09 1.40
N SER A 177 -16.00 -12.58 0.18
CA SER A 177 -16.65 -13.33 -0.89
C SER A 177 -15.85 -14.54 -1.39
N ALA A 178 -14.58 -14.63 -1.03
CA ALA A 178 -13.69 -15.71 -1.42
C ALA A 178 -13.47 -16.79 -0.37
N GLY A 179 -14.18 -16.75 0.76
CA GLY A 179 -14.03 -17.72 1.84
C GLY A 179 -15.34 -18.09 2.53
N THR A 180 -15.24 -19.00 3.49
CA THR A 180 -16.31 -19.29 4.46
C THR A 180 -16.20 -18.42 5.72
N SER A 181 -15.22 -17.54 5.76
CA SER A 181 -14.99 -16.63 6.87
C SER A 181 -16.00 -15.48 6.80
N VAL A 182 -16.33 -14.90 7.96
CA VAL A 182 -17.14 -13.67 8.05
C VAL A 182 -16.20 -12.50 8.25
N GLY A 183 -16.12 -11.59 7.27
CA GLY A 183 -15.45 -10.30 7.40
C GLY A 183 -14.09 -10.12 6.72
N TRP A 184 -13.45 -8.99 7.00
CA TRP A 184 -12.18 -8.53 6.40
C TRP A 184 -11.15 -8.21 7.49
N THR A 185 -9.87 -8.21 7.12
CA THR A 185 -8.78 -7.78 8.01
C THR A 185 -7.69 -7.02 7.27
N ILE A 186 -7.09 -6.03 7.92
CA ILE A 186 -6.02 -5.20 7.38
C ILE A 186 -5.08 -4.79 8.51
N GLY A 187 -3.78 -4.99 8.31
CA GLY A 187 -2.72 -4.58 9.24
C GLY A 187 -2.06 -3.26 8.86
N GLY A 188 -2.08 -2.90 7.57
CA GLY A 188 -1.55 -1.63 7.08
C GLY A 188 -1.92 -1.36 5.63
N LEU A 189 -1.62 -0.15 5.17
CA LEU A 189 -1.76 0.22 3.76
C LEU A 189 -0.69 1.23 3.37
N ALA A 190 0.01 1.01 2.26
CA ALA A 190 0.97 1.96 1.72
C ALA A 190 0.70 2.30 0.26
N ILE A 191 1.13 3.49 -0.15
CA ILE A 191 1.08 3.95 -1.52
C ILE A 191 2.28 4.84 -1.82
N ALA A 192 2.89 4.65 -2.98
CA ALA A 192 3.94 5.51 -3.49
C ALA A 192 3.64 5.83 -4.95
N PRO A 193 4.05 6.99 -5.48
CA PRO A 193 4.02 7.21 -6.92
C PRO A 193 4.76 6.06 -7.60
N GLY A 194 4.17 5.52 -8.65
CA GLY A 194 4.85 4.55 -9.49
C GLY A 194 6.10 5.24 -10.03
N GLY A 195 7.21 4.51 -10.10
CA GLY A 195 8.30 4.95 -10.97
C GLY A 195 7.71 5.27 -12.34
N PRO A 196 8.28 6.23 -13.09
CA PRO A 196 7.82 6.46 -14.45
C PRO A 196 7.73 5.10 -15.13
N VAL A 197 6.54 4.76 -15.63
CA VAL A 197 6.40 3.64 -16.55
C VAL A 197 7.26 4.07 -17.72
N CYS A 198 8.52 3.63 -17.70
CA CYS A 198 9.39 3.84 -18.82
C CYS A 198 8.64 3.14 -19.95
N ILE A 199 8.21 3.93 -20.94
CA ILE A 199 7.81 3.36 -22.21
C ILE A 199 8.94 2.38 -22.54
N PRO A 200 8.64 1.12 -22.91
CA PRO A 200 9.70 0.19 -23.24
C PRO A 200 10.66 0.90 -24.18
N ASP A 201 11.93 0.92 -23.83
CA ASP A 201 13.00 1.23 -24.75
C ASP A 201 12.90 0.16 -25.85
N LEU A 202 12.22 0.50 -26.93
CA LEU A 202 11.80 -0.44 -27.96
C LEU A 202 12.98 -0.78 -28.87
N ASN A 203 14.02 0.07 -28.89
CA ASN A 203 15.22 -0.11 -29.69
C ASN A 203 16.40 -0.73 -28.89
N GLY A 204 16.33 -0.73 -27.55
CA GLY A 204 17.31 -1.30 -26.63
C GLY A 204 18.57 -0.45 -26.41
N ASP A 205 18.54 0.86 -26.63
CA ASP A 205 19.71 1.73 -26.53
C ASP A 205 19.93 2.36 -25.13
N GLY A 206 19.00 2.13 -24.21
CA GLY A 206 19.05 2.59 -22.83
C GLY A 206 18.53 4.02 -22.60
N VAL A 207 17.91 4.64 -23.60
CA VAL A 207 17.28 5.96 -23.52
C VAL A 207 15.87 5.88 -24.12
N VAL A 208 14.89 6.50 -23.46
CA VAL A 208 13.58 6.69 -24.10
C VAL A 208 13.65 7.98 -24.93
N ASP A 209 13.70 7.86 -26.25
CA ASP A 209 13.78 9.03 -27.15
C ASP A 209 12.79 8.98 -28.34
N ALA A 210 13.02 9.83 -29.34
CA ALA A 210 12.11 9.97 -30.47
C ALA A 210 12.06 8.71 -31.33
N ASP A 211 13.12 7.91 -31.39
CA ASP A 211 13.17 6.72 -32.24
C ASP A 211 12.39 5.51 -31.69
N ASP A 212 12.09 5.48 -30.39
CA ASP A 212 11.11 4.57 -29.79
C ASP A 212 9.68 4.78 -30.30
N PHE A 213 9.36 5.99 -30.77
CA PHE A 213 8.03 6.29 -31.31
C PHE A 213 7.86 5.89 -32.80
N PHE A 214 8.96 5.67 -33.53
CA PHE A 214 8.91 5.44 -34.98
C PHE A 214 8.82 3.97 -35.39
N LEU A 215 8.86 3.01 -34.45
CA LEU A 215 8.73 1.57 -34.75
C LEU A 215 7.36 1.13 -35.31
N PHE A 216 6.41 2.07 -35.41
CA PHE A 216 5.06 1.83 -35.94
C PHE A 216 4.77 2.54 -37.28
N LEU A 217 5.77 3.15 -37.93
CA LEU A 217 5.65 3.80 -39.25
C LEU A 217 6.49 3.08 -40.31
#